data_AF-A0A315FN08-F1
#
_entry.id   AF-A0A315FN08-F1
#
_cell.length_a   1.000
_cell.length_b   1.000
_cell.length_c   1.000
_cell.angle_alpha   90.00
_cell.angle_beta   90.00
_cell.angle_gamma   90.00
#
_symmetry.space_group_name_H-M   'P 1'
#
loop_
_entity.id
_entity.type
_entity.pdbx_description
1 polymer ?
#
loop_
_entity_poly.entity_id
_entity_poly.type
_entity_poly.pdbx_seq_one_letter_code
_entity_poly.pdbx_strand_id
1 'polypeptide(L)'
;MRAKLATPTADDKAALSGPPSRRALLALVLAVLVAHAVALLSVSGSLDLRLPADDAVRTGPLQTRWVPPPAAAPAQPRPKTVKPRTRIATETTVPTDTPAHTPAPSPEAAELPPPQQANTAVEPTPTAPLAAPVESAPTQALTPPVPATPASEATAQTATSAMPLIPLGALPPSSLLNYRLTGLAKGLTYHATGELRWQANDSAYAMNLSVKAFLLGSRHWRSVGAVNASGLAPTRFSDSWRNERAAHFDRENNRVVFSNNAPVATLEPGAQDQISLYVQLAAAMAGEPQRFQPGTRLQIQTATTRDALPWLLTMGPAETLKLDAQTLPTAKWVCQPRNRFDAKVEFWMAEKYAWMPVRIRITQISGDYIDLMFSGQEPLPPLPTTNLPVEKTTPS
;
A
#
# COMPACT_ATOMS: atom_id res chain seq x y z
N MET A 1 -58.75 28.30 -51.04
CA MET A 1 -58.86 29.15 -49.83
C MET A 1 -57.60 28.97 -48.99
N ARG A 2 -56.83 30.03 -48.75
CA ARG A 2 -55.67 30.00 -47.81
C ARG A 2 -56.06 30.77 -46.55
N ALA A 3 -56.16 30.08 -45.42
CA ALA A 3 -56.36 30.72 -44.13
C ALA A 3 -55.05 31.41 -43.69
N LYS A 4 -55.15 32.68 -43.31
CA LYS A 4 -54.02 33.53 -42.93
C LYS A 4 -53.83 33.39 -41.42
N LEU A 5 -52.81 32.65 -40.96
CA LEU A 5 -52.46 32.66 -39.53
C LEU A 5 -52.01 34.07 -39.15
N ALA A 6 -52.60 34.60 -38.08
CA ALA A 6 -52.19 35.89 -37.52
C ALA A 6 -50.86 35.72 -36.77
N THR A 7 -49.91 36.61 -37.05
CA THR A 7 -48.67 36.72 -36.28
C THR A 7 -48.98 37.40 -34.94
N PRO A 8 -48.60 36.82 -33.78
CA PRO A 8 -48.86 37.47 -32.49
C PRO A 8 -48.07 38.78 -32.37
N THR A 9 -48.73 39.82 -31.88
CA THR A 9 -48.16 41.15 -31.67
C THR A 9 -47.20 41.18 -30.47
N ALA A 10 -46.28 42.15 -30.46
CA ALA A 10 -45.19 42.21 -29.48
C ALA A 10 -45.66 42.34 -28.02
N ASP A 11 -46.84 42.91 -27.77
CA ASP A 11 -47.40 43.10 -26.43
C ASP A 11 -47.72 41.78 -25.72
N ASP A 12 -48.03 40.70 -26.46
CA ASP A 12 -48.37 39.39 -25.88
C ASP A 12 -47.15 38.68 -25.27
N LYS A 13 -45.92 39.15 -25.58
CA LYS A 13 -44.68 38.70 -24.94
C LYS A 13 -44.30 39.49 -23.68
N ALA A 14 -44.93 40.62 -23.39
CA ALA A 14 -44.58 41.45 -22.24
C ALA A 14 -45.15 40.91 -20.91
N ALA A 15 -46.18 40.05 -20.95
CA ALA A 15 -46.90 39.57 -19.77
C ALA A 15 -46.15 38.53 -18.90
N LEU A 16 -44.97 38.04 -19.32
CA LEU A 16 -44.25 36.94 -18.67
C LEU A 16 -42.94 37.33 -17.95
N SER A 17 -42.66 38.62 -17.80
CA SER A 17 -41.38 39.14 -17.28
C SER A 17 -41.51 39.89 -15.94
N GLY A 18 -42.52 39.58 -15.12
CA GLY A 18 -42.61 40.01 -13.74
C GLY A 18 -41.97 38.99 -12.78
N PRO A 19 -41.39 39.40 -11.63
CA PRO A 19 -40.95 38.44 -10.62
C PRO A 19 -42.14 37.60 -10.16
N PRO A 20 -41.98 36.27 -9.98
CA PRO A 20 -43.09 35.39 -9.66
C PRO A 20 -43.75 35.83 -8.36
N SER A 21 -45.08 35.94 -8.37
CA SER A 21 -45.82 36.40 -7.20
C SER A 21 -45.50 35.54 -5.97
N ARG A 22 -45.52 36.13 -4.76
CA ARG A 22 -45.27 35.38 -3.52
C ARG A 22 -46.19 34.16 -3.37
N ARG A 23 -47.40 34.20 -3.95
CA ARG A 23 -48.34 33.08 -4.01
C ARG A 23 -47.87 31.97 -4.94
N ALA A 24 -47.31 32.29 -6.11
CA ALA A 24 -46.73 31.31 -7.02
C ALA A 24 -45.48 30.64 -6.42
N LEU A 25 -44.61 31.41 -5.74
CA LEU A 25 -43.46 30.86 -5.01
C LEU A 25 -43.88 29.96 -3.86
N LEU A 26 -44.87 30.36 -3.04
CA LEU A 26 -45.43 29.52 -1.98
C LEU A 26 -46.08 28.24 -2.54
N ALA A 27 -46.83 28.33 -3.65
CA ALA A 27 -47.41 27.17 -4.30
C ALA A 27 -46.33 26.19 -4.83
N LEU A 28 -45.24 26.71 -5.41
CA LEU A 28 -44.10 25.90 -5.85
C LEU A 28 -43.43 25.19 -4.65
N VAL A 29 -43.14 25.93 -3.57
CA VAL A 29 -42.54 25.36 -2.35
C VAL A 29 -43.44 24.28 -1.76
N LEU A 30 -44.76 24.52 -1.69
CA LEU A 30 -45.71 23.55 -1.15
C LEU A 30 -45.83 22.31 -2.07
N ALA A 31 -45.84 22.49 -3.38
CA ALA A 31 -45.83 21.38 -4.35
C ALA A 31 -44.55 20.54 -4.24
N VAL A 32 -43.38 21.18 -4.08
CA VAL A 32 -42.10 20.49 -3.87
C VAL A 32 -42.10 19.74 -2.53
N LEU A 33 -42.63 20.33 -1.45
CA LEU A 33 -42.76 19.66 -0.16
C LEU A 33 -43.70 18.46 -0.22
N VAL A 34 -44.85 18.58 -0.90
CA VAL A 34 -45.77 17.46 -1.13
C VAL A 34 -45.10 16.37 -1.97
N ALA A 35 -44.35 16.71 -3.02
CA ALA A 35 -43.60 15.74 -3.81
C ALA A 35 -42.54 14.99 -2.98
N HIS A 36 -41.82 15.69 -2.09
CA HIS A 36 -40.89 15.05 -1.16
C HIS A 36 -41.60 14.17 -0.13
N ALA A 37 -42.73 14.61 0.42
CA ALA A 37 -43.52 13.83 1.36
C ALA A 37 -44.07 12.55 0.70
N VAL A 38 -44.60 12.66 -0.52
CA VAL A 38 -45.03 11.50 -1.33
C VAL A 38 -43.86 10.58 -1.62
N ALA A 39 -42.69 11.09 -2.01
CA ALA A 39 -41.51 10.24 -2.24
C ALA A 39 -41.05 9.49 -0.97
N LEU A 40 -41.00 10.17 0.18
CA LEU A 40 -40.66 9.56 1.47
C LEU A 40 -41.67 8.49 1.89
N LEU A 41 -42.97 8.79 1.79
CA LEU A 41 -44.05 7.85 2.11
C LEU A 41 -44.11 6.66 1.12
N SER A 42 -43.75 6.86 -0.16
CA SER A 42 -43.64 5.78 -1.14
C SER A 42 -42.51 4.80 -0.80
N VAL A 43 -41.41 5.31 -0.23
CA VAL A 43 -40.29 4.50 0.26
C VAL A 43 -40.68 3.74 1.54
N SER A 44 -41.53 4.33 2.40
CA SER A 44 -42.03 3.66 3.62
C SER A 44 -42.85 2.38 3.36
N GLY A 45 -43.38 2.17 2.16
CA GLY A 45 -44.11 0.95 1.78
C GLY A 45 -43.25 -0.15 1.13
N SER A 46 -41.97 0.13 0.83
CA SER A 46 -41.04 -0.82 0.19
C SER A 46 -39.83 -1.16 1.06
N LEU A 47 -39.63 -0.46 2.18
CA LEU A 47 -38.90 -1.01 3.32
C LEU A 47 -39.84 -1.85 4.19
N ASP A 48 -40.15 -3.07 3.72
CA ASP A 48 -40.40 -4.16 4.65
C ASP A 48 -39.07 -4.44 5.37
N LEU A 49 -38.81 -3.67 6.43
CA LEU A 49 -37.63 -3.82 7.28
C LEU A 49 -37.82 -5.11 8.09
N ARG A 50 -37.59 -6.24 7.42
CA ARG A 50 -37.14 -7.46 8.06
C ARG A 50 -35.80 -7.17 8.72
N LEU A 51 -35.89 -6.62 9.94
CA LEU A 51 -34.98 -7.03 10.99
C LEU A 51 -34.87 -8.55 10.90
N PRO A 52 -33.65 -9.13 10.93
CA PRO A 52 -33.51 -10.53 11.26
C PRO A 52 -34.09 -10.70 12.66
N ALA A 53 -35.36 -11.10 12.75
CA ALA A 53 -35.92 -11.63 13.97
C ALA A 53 -35.02 -12.81 14.34
N ASP A 54 -34.44 -12.76 15.55
CA ASP A 54 -33.34 -13.62 15.99
C ASP A 54 -33.44 -15.02 15.38
N ASP A 55 -32.68 -15.25 14.30
CA ASP A 55 -32.55 -16.57 13.71
C ASP A 55 -31.66 -17.33 14.69
N ALA A 56 -32.34 -17.87 15.70
CA ALA A 56 -31.74 -18.25 16.96
C ALA A 56 -30.54 -19.12 16.67
N VAL A 57 -29.35 -18.60 17.01
CA VAL A 57 -28.10 -19.34 16.88
C VAL A 57 -28.34 -20.68 17.58
N ARG A 58 -28.54 -21.72 16.77
CA ARG A 58 -28.72 -23.10 17.24
C ARG A 58 -27.36 -23.51 17.77
N THR A 59 -27.10 -23.11 19.00
CA THR A 59 -26.03 -23.60 19.84
C THR A 59 -26.29 -25.09 20.04
N GLY A 60 -25.81 -25.89 19.09
CA GLY A 60 -25.68 -27.33 19.30
C GLY A 60 -24.92 -27.52 20.62
N PRO A 61 -25.36 -28.47 21.48
CA PRO A 61 -24.73 -28.64 22.79
C PRO A 61 -23.24 -28.91 22.59
N LEU A 62 -22.41 -28.07 23.21
CA LEU A 62 -20.95 -28.19 23.17
C LEU A 62 -20.54 -29.49 23.86
N GLN A 63 -20.38 -30.57 23.10
CA GLN A 63 -19.88 -31.84 23.64
C GLN A 63 -18.37 -31.76 23.85
N THR A 64 -17.97 -31.21 25.00
CA THR A 64 -16.61 -31.32 25.51
C THR A 64 -16.35 -32.75 26.00
N ARG A 65 -15.83 -33.63 25.15
CA ARG A 65 -15.25 -34.89 25.64
C ARG A 65 -13.90 -34.58 26.30
N TRP A 66 -13.76 -34.89 27.58
CA TRP A 66 -12.46 -34.84 28.24
C TRP A 66 -11.61 -36.02 27.74
N VAL A 67 -10.40 -35.72 27.26
CA VAL A 67 -9.40 -36.75 26.93
C VAL A 67 -8.38 -36.74 28.06
N PRO A 68 -8.24 -37.84 28.85
CA PRO A 68 -7.18 -37.92 29.83
C PRO A 68 -5.82 -37.79 29.14
N PRO A 69 -4.86 -37.04 29.70
CA PRO A 69 -3.48 -37.17 29.26
C PRO A 69 -3.04 -38.63 29.42
N PRO A 70 -2.25 -39.19 28.47
CA PRO A 70 -1.83 -40.58 28.55
C PRO A 70 -1.09 -40.82 29.87
N ALA A 71 -1.46 -41.91 30.56
CA ALA A 71 -0.87 -42.27 31.84
C ALA A 71 0.66 -42.32 31.71
N ALA A 72 1.36 -41.64 32.62
CA ALA A 72 2.81 -41.63 32.63
C ALA A 72 3.33 -43.08 32.72
N ALA A 73 4.12 -43.49 31.73
CA ALA A 73 4.75 -44.80 31.76
C ALA A 73 5.57 -44.95 33.06
N PRO A 74 5.56 -46.13 33.71
CA PRO A 74 6.25 -46.33 34.98
C PRO A 74 7.73 -45.96 34.83
N ALA A 75 8.22 -45.12 35.74
CA ALA A 75 9.56 -44.58 35.67
C ALA A 75 10.61 -45.70 35.76
N GLN A 76 11.31 -45.96 34.66
CA GLN A 76 12.50 -46.80 34.69
C GLN A 76 13.55 -46.15 35.63
N PRO A 77 14.22 -46.93 36.50
CA PRO A 77 15.19 -46.39 37.44
C PRO A 77 16.39 -45.82 36.69
N ARG A 78 16.56 -44.49 36.74
CA ARG A 78 17.74 -43.84 36.15
C ARG A 78 18.98 -44.14 37.01
N PRO A 79 20.15 -44.42 36.41
CA PRO A 79 21.39 -44.60 37.15
C PRO A 79 21.77 -43.31 37.91
N LYS A 80 22.42 -43.48 39.06
CA LYS A 80 22.78 -42.37 39.96
C LYS A 80 23.87 -41.49 39.36
N THR A 81 23.52 -40.25 38.98
CA THR A 81 24.51 -39.25 38.55
C THR A 81 25.37 -38.80 39.73
N VAL A 82 26.70 -38.84 39.55
CA VAL A 82 27.68 -38.34 40.53
C VAL A 82 27.62 -36.81 40.61
N LYS A 83 27.66 -36.25 41.82
CA LYS A 83 27.69 -34.79 42.04
C LYS A 83 29.02 -34.18 41.57
N PRO A 84 29.03 -33.11 40.75
CA PRO A 84 30.22 -32.29 40.55
C PRO A 84 30.58 -31.56 41.85
N ARG A 85 31.87 -31.46 42.18
CA ARG A 85 32.35 -30.66 43.32
C ARG A 85 32.45 -29.20 42.89
N THR A 86 31.64 -28.33 43.48
CA THR A 86 31.77 -26.87 43.33
C THR A 86 33.11 -26.41 43.92
N ARG A 87 33.94 -25.75 43.11
CA ARG A 87 35.15 -25.07 43.59
C ARG A 87 34.76 -23.64 43.98
N ILE A 88 35.02 -23.28 45.24
CA ILE A 88 34.75 -21.94 45.76
C ILE A 88 35.80 -20.98 45.18
N ALA A 89 35.35 -19.86 44.64
CA ALA A 89 36.15 -18.65 44.43
C ALA A 89 35.62 -17.58 45.38
N THR A 90 36.52 -16.95 46.13
CA THR A 90 36.18 -15.96 47.16
C THR A 90 36.03 -14.59 46.53
N GLU A 91 34.93 -13.89 46.85
CA GLU A 91 34.73 -12.49 46.49
C GLU A 91 34.60 -11.66 47.79
N THR A 92 35.36 -10.56 47.88
CA THR A 92 35.54 -9.78 49.11
C THR A 92 34.59 -8.60 49.15
N THR A 93 33.77 -8.54 50.20
CA THR A 93 32.90 -7.41 50.52
C THR A 93 33.64 -6.31 51.30
N VAL A 94 33.39 -5.04 50.97
CA VAL A 94 33.59 -3.89 51.88
C VAL A 94 32.36 -2.96 51.74
N PRO A 95 31.75 -2.49 52.85
CA PRO A 95 30.46 -1.80 52.81
C PRO A 95 30.57 -0.26 52.71
N THR A 96 29.44 0.35 52.33
CA THR A 96 29.13 1.79 52.35
C THR A 96 29.00 2.34 53.77
N ASP A 97 29.36 3.62 53.97
CA ASP A 97 28.60 4.49 54.89
C ASP A 97 28.70 5.97 54.50
N THR A 98 27.64 6.74 54.83
CA THR A 98 27.48 8.18 54.55
C THR A 98 27.06 8.89 55.83
N PRO A 99 27.58 10.10 56.11
CA PRO A 99 26.65 11.20 56.43
C PRO A 99 26.99 12.54 55.73
N ALA A 100 25.98 13.38 55.59
CA ALA A 100 26.03 14.68 54.90
C ALA A 100 26.49 15.84 55.80
N HIS A 101 26.95 16.96 55.20
CA HIS A 101 26.69 18.33 55.68
C HIS A 101 26.90 19.38 54.57
N THR A 102 26.18 20.49 54.68
CA THR A 102 26.09 21.67 53.79
C THR A 102 26.16 22.90 54.71
N PRO A 103 26.95 23.98 54.43
CA PRO A 103 26.51 25.03 53.50
C PRO A 103 27.62 25.74 52.66
N ALA A 104 27.17 26.56 51.70
CA ALA A 104 27.96 27.35 50.76
C ALA A 104 28.46 28.70 51.36
N PRO A 105 29.26 29.52 50.65
CA PRO A 105 28.75 30.35 49.54
C PRO A 105 29.62 30.45 48.27
N SER A 106 29.00 31.04 47.23
CA SER A 106 29.56 31.54 45.94
C SER A 106 30.37 32.86 46.15
N PRO A 107 30.96 33.53 45.12
CA PRO A 107 30.93 33.29 43.66
C PRO A 107 32.30 33.40 42.94
N GLU A 108 32.35 33.16 41.61
CA GLU A 108 32.63 34.18 40.57
C GLU A 108 32.55 33.52 39.16
N ALA A 109 32.48 34.31 38.08
CA ALA A 109 32.22 33.85 36.71
C ALA A 109 33.23 34.40 35.67
N ALA A 110 33.55 33.59 34.65
CA ALA A 110 34.09 33.91 33.31
C ALA A 110 34.57 32.57 32.70
N GLU A 111 34.06 32.05 31.57
CA GLU A 111 34.07 32.53 30.18
C GLU A 111 35.30 32.03 29.37
N LEU A 112 35.09 31.82 28.06
CA LEU A 112 35.91 31.03 27.13
C LEU A 112 37.29 31.65 26.81
N PRO A 113 38.25 30.82 26.35
CA PRO A 113 38.86 31.15 25.06
C PRO A 113 39.27 29.95 24.17
N PRO A 114 39.13 30.11 22.85
CA PRO A 114 40.18 29.89 21.85
C PRO A 114 40.59 31.26 21.23
N PRO A 115 41.54 31.38 20.26
CA PRO A 115 42.36 30.37 19.60
C PRO A 115 43.87 30.69 19.60
N GLN A 116 44.71 29.86 18.96
CA GLN A 116 45.96 30.36 18.37
C GLN A 116 46.42 29.54 17.14
N GLN A 117 46.78 30.24 16.07
CA GLN A 117 47.37 29.70 14.85
C GLN A 117 48.89 29.80 14.91
N ALA A 118 49.59 28.88 14.23
CA ALA A 118 50.94 29.12 13.72
C ALA A 118 51.14 28.36 12.40
N ASN A 119 51.46 29.10 11.33
CA ASN A 119 51.84 28.53 10.04
C ASN A 119 53.29 28.02 10.07
N THR A 120 53.64 27.09 9.18
CA THR A 120 54.70 27.25 8.16
C THR A 120 54.66 26.06 7.19
N ALA A 121 54.83 26.32 5.90
CA ALA A 121 54.85 25.31 4.83
C ALA A 121 56.26 25.13 4.26
N VAL A 122 56.60 23.89 3.83
CA VAL A 122 57.73 23.60 2.92
C VAL A 122 57.41 22.36 2.05
N GLU A 123 57.59 22.51 0.74
CA GLU A 123 57.79 21.45 -0.29
C GLU A 123 59.18 21.72 -0.95
N PRO A 124 59.80 20.86 -1.81
CA PRO A 124 59.26 19.67 -2.49
C PRO A 124 60.15 18.38 -2.54
N THR A 125 59.52 17.25 -2.92
CA THR A 125 59.87 16.18 -3.92
C THR A 125 61.30 16.21 -4.54
N PRO A 126 62.08 15.09 -4.74
CA PRO A 126 61.66 14.01 -5.66
C PRO A 126 62.26 12.56 -5.61
N THR A 127 61.67 11.68 -6.45
CA THR A 127 62.26 10.53 -7.21
C THR A 127 62.17 9.08 -6.66
N ALA A 128 61.87 8.15 -7.61
CA ALA A 128 61.62 6.69 -7.51
C ALA A 128 62.94 5.84 -7.65
N PRO A 129 63.00 4.48 -7.92
CA PRO A 129 62.12 3.66 -8.78
C PRO A 129 61.83 2.15 -8.43
N LEU A 130 60.69 1.68 -8.94
CA LEU A 130 60.40 0.45 -9.73
C LEU A 130 61.22 -0.88 -9.58
N ALA A 131 60.51 -2.00 -9.34
CA ALA A 131 60.77 -3.33 -9.96
C ALA A 131 59.58 -4.32 -9.81
N ALA A 132 59.41 -5.22 -10.79
CA ALA A 132 58.51 -6.40 -10.83
C ALA A 132 59.25 -7.51 -11.65
N PRO A 133 58.65 -8.61 -12.18
CA PRO A 133 57.55 -9.50 -11.75
C PRO A 133 58.03 -10.99 -11.65
N VAL A 134 57.13 -11.99 -11.49
CA VAL A 134 57.39 -13.43 -11.82
C VAL A 134 56.11 -14.17 -12.30
N GLU A 135 56.30 -15.36 -12.89
CA GLU A 135 55.51 -15.96 -13.99
C GLU A 135 54.77 -17.29 -13.61
N SER A 136 54.36 -18.11 -14.60
CA SER A 136 53.16 -19.00 -14.56
C SER A 136 53.38 -20.53 -14.71
N ALA A 137 52.35 -21.33 -14.33
CA ALA A 137 52.02 -22.73 -14.73
C ALA A 137 52.98 -23.87 -14.27
N PRO A 138 52.69 -25.22 -14.40
CA PRO A 138 51.57 -26.01 -15.03
C PRO A 138 50.96 -27.12 -14.10
N THR A 139 50.26 -28.23 -14.48
CA THR A 139 49.03 -28.50 -15.32
C THR A 139 48.56 -30.00 -15.21
N GLN A 140 47.24 -30.32 -15.23
CA GLN A 140 46.56 -31.67 -15.45
C GLN A 140 46.66 -32.78 -14.33
N ALA A 141 45.81 -33.84 -14.19
CA ALA A 141 44.53 -34.30 -14.82
C ALA A 141 43.78 -35.42 -13.99
N LEU A 142 42.45 -35.60 -14.21
CA LEU A 142 41.58 -36.83 -14.20
C LEU A 142 41.77 -37.95 -13.11
N THR A 143 40.80 -38.45 -12.31
CA THR A 143 39.52 -39.17 -12.62
C THR A 143 38.67 -39.50 -11.33
N PRO A 144 37.37 -39.90 -11.40
CA PRO A 144 36.46 -40.30 -10.26
C PRO A 144 36.44 -41.85 -10.01
N PRO A 145 35.65 -42.53 -9.10
CA PRO A 145 34.22 -42.30 -8.71
C PRO A 145 33.64 -42.81 -7.34
N VAL A 146 32.28 -42.72 -7.21
CA VAL A 146 31.30 -43.41 -6.30
C VAL A 146 31.18 -43.01 -4.80
N PRO A 147 30.02 -43.24 -4.11
CA PRO A 147 29.37 -42.17 -3.34
C PRO A 147 29.06 -42.49 -1.86
N ALA A 148 28.69 -41.46 -1.09
CA ALA A 148 28.06 -41.62 0.21
C ALA A 148 26.93 -40.60 0.40
N THR A 149 25.70 -41.09 0.51
CA THR A 149 24.54 -40.31 0.96
C THR A 149 24.58 -40.17 2.48
N PRO A 150 24.33 -38.96 3.02
CA PRO A 150 23.63 -38.83 4.28
C PRO A 150 22.28 -38.14 4.06
N ALA A 151 21.20 -38.79 4.49
CA ALA A 151 19.94 -38.11 4.68
C ALA A 151 20.12 -37.08 5.80
N SER A 152 19.81 -35.82 5.52
CA SER A 152 19.70 -34.78 6.54
C SER A 152 18.24 -34.41 6.70
N GLU A 153 17.72 -34.55 7.91
CA GLU A 153 16.36 -34.16 8.27
C GLU A 153 16.20 -32.65 8.03
N ALA A 154 15.36 -32.28 7.06
CA ALA A 154 15.01 -30.90 6.82
C ALA A 154 14.04 -30.42 7.91
N THR A 155 14.60 -30.02 9.06
CA THR A 155 13.87 -29.23 10.06
C THR A 155 13.28 -28.02 9.34
N ALA A 156 11.94 -27.89 9.37
CA ALA A 156 11.24 -26.78 8.75
C ALA A 156 11.51 -25.48 9.50
N GLN A 157 12.69 -24.91 9.29
CA GLN A 157 12.95 -23.51 9.60
C GLN A 157 12.05 -22.70 8.69
N THR A 158 11.02 -22.08 9.27
CA THR A 158 10.32 -20.95 8.66
C THR A 158 11.34 -19.84 8.43
N ALA A 159 11.98 -19.87 7.26
CA ALA A 159 12.71 -18.74 6.74
C ALA A 159 11.72 -17.59 6.61
N THR A 160 11.85 -16.60 7.50
CA THR A 160 11.35 -15.26 7.24
C THR A 160 12.11 -14.78 6.01
N SER A 161 11.54 -15.04 4.84
CA SER A 161 12.08 -14.56 3.58
C SER A 161 12.19 -13.05 3.70
N ALA A 162 13.42 -12.53 3.72
CA ALA A 162 13.64 -11.22 3.15
C ALA A 162 12.92 -11.19 1.80
N MET A 163 12.15 -10.13 1.55
CA MET A 163 11.31 -10.05 0.35
C MET A 163 12.14 -10.46 -0.87
N PRO A 164 11.67 -11.44 -1.69
CA PRO A 164 12.31 -11.63 -2.97
C PRO A 164 12.23 -10.28 -3.67
N LEU A 165 13.39 -9.69 -3.97
CA LEU A 165 13.47 -8.50 -4.80
C LEU A 165 12.68 -8.86 -6.05
N ILE A 166 11.55 -8.21 -6.28
CA ILE A 166 10.75 -8.44 -7.48
C ILE A 166 11.65 -7.94 -8.61
N PRO A 167 12.23 -8.83 -9.44
CA PRO A 167 12.98 -8.34 -10.57
C PRO A 167 12.00 -7.57 -11.45
N LEU A 168 12.45 -6.49 -12.07
CA LEU A 168 11.65 -5.77 -13.04
C LEU A 168 11.39 -6.69 -14.25
N GLY A 169 10.30 -7.48 -14.17
CA GLY A 169 9.68 -8.08 -15.35
C GLY A 169 9.16 -6.97 -16.27
N ALA A 170 8.65 -7.33 -17.45
CA ALA A 170 8.08 -6.34 -18.35
C ALA A 170 6.97 -5.54 -17.63
N LEU A 171 7.17 -4.21 -17.49
CA LEU A 171 6.12 -3.33 -17.00
C LEU A 171 4.90 -3.46 -17.93
N PRO A 172 3.67 -3.47 -17.39
CA PRO A 172 2.48 -3.48 -18.23
C PRO A 172 2.47 -2.24 -19.14
N PRO A 173 1.93 -2.33 -20.37
CA PRO A 173 1.89 -1.19 -21.28
C PRO A 173 1.06 -0.04 -20.69
N SER A 174 1.52 1.19 -20.94
CA SER A 174 0.81 2.42 -20.54
C SER A 174 -0.63 2.37 -21.04
N SER A 175 -1.59 2.52 -20.13
CA SER A 175 -3.01 2.29 -20.43
C SER A 175 -3.96 2.95 -19.42
N LEU A 176 -5.18 3.20 -19.87
CA LEU A 176 -6.32 3.64 -19.06
C LEU A 176 -7.25 2.45 -18.88
N LEU A 177 -7.43 1.99 -17.64
CA LEU A 177 -8.43 0.98 -17.30
C LEU A 177 -9.69 1.67 -16.77
N ASN A 178 -10.83 1.33 -17.34
CA ASN A 178 -12.14 1.86 -16.98
C ASN A 178 -12.90 0.84 -16.13
N TYR A 179 -13.60 1.32 -15.11
CA TYR A 179 -14.34 0.51 -14.15
C TYR A 179 -15.76 1.03 -13.92
N ARG A 180 -16.69 0.10 -13.74
CA ARG A 180 -17.97 0.36 -13.08
C ARG A 180 -17.78 0.10 -11.59
N LEU A 181 -18.20 1.04 -10.75
CA LEU A 181 -18.12 0.89 -9.30
C LEU A 181 -19.52 0.70 -8.72
N THR A 182 -19.63 -0.30 -7.85
CA THR A 182 -20.70 -0.39 -6.84
C THR A 182 -20.07 -0.18 -5.47
N GLY A 183 -20.68 0.67 -4.65
CA GLY A 183 -20.21 0.93 -3.30
C GLY A 183 -21.35 0.91 -2.29
N LEU A 184 -20.99 0.72 -1.03
CA LEU A 184 -21.88 0.83 0.12
C LEU A 184 -21.32 1.95 1.02
N ALA A 185 -22.18 2.90 1.41
CA ALA A 185 -21.84 3.94 2.36
C ALA A 185 -23.00 4.15 3.34
N LYS A 186 -22.78 3.91 4.64
CA LYS A 186 -23.78 4.03 5.71
C LYS A 186 -25.08 3.25 5.43
N GLY A 187 -24.94 2.05 4.88
CA GLY A 187 -26.06 1.19 4.49
C GLY A 187 -26.73 1.54 3.15
N LEU A 188 -26.33 2.63 2.48
CA LEU A 188 -26.85 3.01 1.17
C LEU A 188 -25.92 2.52 0.06
N THR A 189 -26.45 1.71 -0.86
CA THR A 189 -25.75 1.32 -2.08
C THR A 189 -25.74 2.48 -3.08
N TYR A 190 -24.60 2.73 -3.70
CA TYR A 190 -24.44 3.74 -4.74
C TYR A 190 -23.59 3.20 -5.91
N HIS A 191 -23.75 3.83 -7.07
CA HIS A 191 -22.98 3.53 -8.26
C HIS A 191 -22.11 4.72 -8.66
N ALA A 192 -20.94 4.42 -9.23
CA ALA A 192 -19.97 5.41 -9.68
C ALA A 192 -19.19 4.88 -10.89
N THR A 193 -18.40 5.74 -11.53
CA THR A 193 -17.35 5.32 -12.46
C THR A 193 -16.00 5.34 -11.76
N GLY A 194 -15.08 4.50 -12.20
CA GLY A 194 -13.69 4.52 -11.77
C GLY A 194 -12.74 4.42 -12.96
N GLU A 195 -11.55 4.99 -12.82
CA GLU A 195 -10.52 5.02 -13.86
C GLU A 195 -9.15 4.80 -13.21
N LEU A 196 -8.36 3.86 -13.72
CA LEU A 196 -6.94 3.69 -13.39
C LEU A 196 -6.10 4.07 -14.60
N ARG A 197 -5.47 5.24 -14.55
CA ARG A 197 -4.47 5.67 -15.52
C ARG A 197 -3.09 5.19 -15.06
N TRP A 198 -2.42 4.38 -15.89
CA TRP A 198 -1.03 3.96 -15.73
C TRP A 198 -0.21 4.49 -16.91
N GLN A 199 0.90 5.18 -16.64
CA GLN A 199 1.89 5.56 -17.63
C GLN A 199 3.30 5.42 -17.08
N ALA A 200 4.23 4.91 -17.90
CA ALA A 200 5.66 4.87 -17.59
C ALA A 200 6.52 5.16 -18.82
N ASN A 201 7.78 5.49 -18.54
CA ASN A 201 8.91 5.45 -19.47
C ASN A 201 10.09 4.75 -18.76
N ASP A 202 11.28 4.76 -19.37
CA ASP A 202 12.46 4.02 -18.89
C ASP A 202 12.95 4.45 -17.50
N SER A 203 12.57 5.64 -17.01
CA SER A 203 13.09 6.21 -15.75
C SER A 203 12.02 6.64 -14.75
N ALA A 204 10.77 6.83 -15.18
CA ALA A 204 9.71 7.40 -14.34
C ALA A 204 8.31 6.86 -14.67
N TYR A 205 7.42 6.91 -13.68
CA TYR A 205 6.02 6.51 -13.83
C TYR A 205 5.05 7.51 -13.18
N ALA A 206 3.79 7.46 -13.64
CA ALA A 206 2.66 8.11 -13.01
C ALA A 206 1.43 7.20 -12.98
N MET A 207 0.75 7.18 -11.85
CA MET A 207 -0.52 6.49 -11.61
C MET A 207 -1.57 7.46 -11.07
N ASN A 208 -2.79 7.34 -11.58
CA ASN A 208 -3.97 7.97 -11.00
C ASN A 208 -5.13 6.97 -11.00
N LEU A 209 -5.54 6.52 -9.81
CA LEU A 209 -6.79 5.81 -9.60
C LEU A 209 -7.84 6.84 -9.16
N SER A 210 -8.90 7.03 -9.93
CA SER A 210 -9.99 7.93 -9.56
C SER A 210 -11.33 7.21 -9.47
N VAL A 211 -12.21 7.73 -8.62
CA VAL A 211 -13.61 7.33 -8.49
C VAL A 211 -14.47 8.58 -8.54
N LYS A 212 -15.52 8.58 -9.37
CA LYS A 212 -16.43 9.71 -9.57
C LYS A 212 -17.88 9.26 -9.47
N ALA A 213 -18.57 9.73 -8.44
CA ALA A 213 -19.97 9.46 -8.17
C ALA A 213 -20.82 10.72 -8.39
N PHE A 214 -21.98 10.59 -9.01
CA PHE A 214 -22.90 11.70 -9.22
C PHE A 214 -23.37 12.26 -7.86
N LEU A 215 -23.33 13.59 -7.69
CA LEU A 215 -23.60 14.35 -6.46
C LEU A 215 -22.68 14.07 -5.24
N LEU A 216 -22.04 12.90 -5.14
CA LEU A 216 -21.10 12.55 -4.06
C LEU A 216 -19.67 13.08 -4.30
N GLY A 217 -19.36 13.46 -5.54
CA GLY A 217 -18.07 14.05 -5.95
C GLY A 217 -17.06 13.02 -6.44
N SER A 218 -15.77 13.35 -6.35
CA SER A 218 -14.68 12.48 -6.80
C SER A 218 -13.59 12.30 -5.75
N ARG A 219 -12.99 11.11 -5.71
CA ARG A 219 -11.76 10.82 -4.95
C ARG A 219 -10.67 10.34 -5.91
N HIS A 220 -9.45 10.77 -5.66
CA HIS A 220 -8.28 10.49 -6.51
C HIS A 220 -7.14 10.00 -5.63
N TRP A 221 -6.58 8.84 -5.96
CA TRP A 221 -5.32 8.36 -5.45
C TRP A 221 -4.27 8.51 -6.54
N ARG A 222 -3.16 9.17 -6.23
CA ARG A 222 -2.07 9.42 -7.18
C ARG A 222 -0.76 8.89 -6.64
N SER A 223 0.03 8.29 -7.51
CA SER A 223 1.39 7.85 -7.21
C SER A 223 2.30 8.28 -8.35
N VAL A 224 3.45 8.83 -8.02
CA VAL A 224 4.52 9.16 -8.97
C VAL A 224 5.84 8.70 -8.39
N GLY A 225 6.78 8.32 -9.25
CA GLY A 225 8.07 7.83 -8.81
C GLY A 225 9.01 7.49 -9.97
N ALA A 226 10.17 6.98 -9.61
CA ALA A 226 11.13 6.45 -10.55
C ALA A 226 10.80 5.00 -10.92
N VAL A 227 11.25 4.57 -12.10
CA VAL A 227 11.41 3.17 -12.47
C VAL A 227 12.89 2.82 -12.34
N ASN A 228 13.22 1.72 -11.68
CA ASN A 228 14.60 1.26 -11.55
C ASN A 228 14.68 -0.28 -11.53
N ALA A 229 15.88 -0.83 -11.37
CA ALA A 229 16.12 -2.28 -11.38
C ALA A 229 15.34 -3.08 -10.31
N SER A 230 14.88 -2.43 -9.23
CA SER A 230 14.06 -3.05 -8.17
C SER A 230 12.55 -2.93 -8.38
N GLY A 231 12.11 -2.29 -9.48
CA GLY A 231 10.71 -2.04 -9.77
C GLY A 231 10.34 -0.56 -9.75
N LEU A 232 9.10 -0.29 -9.32
CA LEU A 232 8.62 1.05 -9.04
C LEU A 232 9.20 1.57 -7.73
N ALA A 233 9.67 2.81 -7.75
CA ALA A 233 10.18 3.53 -6.59
C ALA A 233 9.35 4.81 -6.39
N PRO A 234 8.21 4.74 -5.67
CA PRO A 234 7.34 5.90 -5.43
C PRO A 234 8.10 7.01 -4.74
N THR A 235 7.97 8.25 -5.20
CA THR A 235 8.50 9.46 -4.53
C THR A 235 7.41 10.21 -3.80
N ARG A 236 6.18 10.19 -4.32
CA ARG A 236 4.98 10.74 -3.67
C ARG A 236 3.76 9.87 -3.93
N PHE A 237 3.02 9.59 -2.87
CA PHE A 237 1.64 9.10 -2.92
C PHE A 237 0.68 10.16 -2.37
N SER A 238 -0.51 10.33 -2.94
CA SER A 238 -1.55 11.17 -2.38
C SER A 238 -2.97 10.64 -2.54
N ASP A 239 -3.84 11.03 -1.61
CA ASP A 239 -5.28 10.73 -1.57
C ASP A 239 -6.03 12.05 -1.42
N SER A 240 -6.84 12.39 -2.42
CA SER A 240 -7.54 13.67 -2.54
C SER A 240 -9.04 13.46 -2.75
N TRP A 241 -9.85 13.99 -1.83
CA TRP A 241 -11.31 14.03 -1.97
C TRP A 241 -11.85 15.44 -1.69
N ARG A 242 -11.89 15.84 -0.41
CA ARG A 242 -12.17 17.23 0.01
C ARG A 242 -10.89 18.01 0.27
N ASN A 243 -9.95 17.36 0.95
CA ASN A 243 -8.58 17.82 1.16
C ASN A 243 -7.65 16.75 0.59
N GLU A 244 -6.45 17.14 0.17
CA GLU A 244 -5.38 16.21 -0.16
C GLU A 244 -4.59 15.82 1.11
N ARG A 245 -4.21 14.55 1.20
CA ARG A 245 -3.16 14.07 2.11
C ARG A 245 -2.14 13.28 1.31
N ALA A 246 -0.87 13.34 1.70
CA ALA A 246 0.21 12.69 0.97
C ALA A 246 1.23 12.01 1.87
N ALA A 247 1.92 11.03 1.31
CA ALA A 247 3.16 10.46 1.82
C ALA A 247 4.30 10.79 0.84
N HIS A 248 5.43 11.24 1.38
CA HIS A 248 6.65 11.55 0.65
C HIS A 248 7.71 10.52 1.01
N PHE A 249 8.31 9.90 -0.01
CA PHE A 249 9.32 8.85 0.14
C PHE A 249 10.71 9.45 -0.03
N ASP A 250 11.28 9.90 1.07
CA ASP A 250 12.57 10.56 1.15
C ASP A 250 13.68 9.51 1.27
N ARG A 251 14.23 9.12 0.12
CA ARG A 251 15.29 8.09 0.02
C ARG A 251 16.65 8.58 0.47
N GLU A 252 16.94 9.87 0.35
CA GLU A 252 18.18 10.46 0.84
C GLU A 252 18.30 10.29 2.37
N ASN A 253 17.17 10.44 3.07
CA ASN A 253 17.10 10.35 4.52
C ASN A 253 16.46 9.03 5.03
N ASN A 254 16.24 8.05 4.16
CA ASN A 254 15.60 6.76 4.46
C ASN A 254 14.31 6.86 5.30
N ARG A 255 13.40 7.78 4.94
CA ARG A 255 12.16 8.04 5.70
C ARG A 255 10.93 8.26 4.82
N VAL A 256 9.74 7.98 5.37
CA VAL A 256 8.45 8.36 4.82
C VAL A 256 7.83 9.45 5.69
N VAL A 257 7.55 10.61 5.08
CA VAL A 257 7.00 11.80 5.75
C VAL A 257 5.56 12.04 5.28
N PHE A 258 4.64 12.29 6.20
CA PHE A 258 3.21 12.44 5.92
C PHE A 258 2.75 13.89 6.02
N SER A 259 1.99 14.37 5.04
CA SER A 259 1.53 15.78 4.96
C SER A 259 0.49 16.17 6.01
N ASN A 260 0.09 15.23 6.87
CA ASN A 260 -0.83 15.42 8.00
C ASN A 260 -0.12 15.37 9.35
N ASN A 261 1.22 15.43 9.37
CA ASN A 261 2.07 15.31 10.57
C ASN A 261 1.85 14.00 11.36
N ALA A 262 1.47 12.91 10.68
CA ALA A 262 1.55 11.58 11.26
C ALA A 262 3.01 11.19 11.54
N PRO A 263 3.29 10.26 12.48
CA PRO A 263 4.65 9.86 12.82
C PRO A 263 5.45 9.42 11.59
N VAL A 264 6.68 9.95 11.47
CA VAL A 264 7.63 9.56 10.42
C VAL A 264 7.93 8.07 10.54
N ALA A 265 7.95 7.36 9.41
CA ALA A 265 8.32 5.95 9.33
C ALA A 265 9.67 5.79 8.63
N THR A 266 10.43 4.74 8.98
CA THR A 266 11.60 4.32 8.20
C THR A 266 11.17 3.90 6.79
N LEU A 267 11.93 4.26 5.77
CA LEU A 267 11.71 3.82 4.39
C LEU A 267 12.51 2.56 4.10
N GLU A 268 11.82 1.44 3.93
CA GLU A 268 12.45 0.15 3.61
C GLU A 268 12.75 0.03 2.10
N PRO A 269 13.78 -0.75 1.70
CA PRO A 269 14.02 -1.10 0.31
C PRO A 269 12.79 -1.75 -0.36
N GLY A 270 12.46 -1.30 -1.57
CA GLY A 270 11.32 -1.81 -2.34
C GLY A 270 9.94 -1.37 -1.85
N ALA A 271 9.85 -0.47 -0.86
CA ALA A 271 8.58 0.05 -0.35
C ALA A 271 7.71 0.68 -1.45
N GLN A 272 6.41 0.40 -1.38
CA GLN A 272 5.38 0.84 -2.32
C GLN A 272 4.37 1.77 -1.65
N ASP A 273 3.40 2.26 -2.42
CA ASP A 273 2.16 2.84 -1.91
C ASP A 273 0.94 2.00 -2.31
N GLN A 274 -0.25 2.39 -1.84
CA GLN A 274 -1.47 1.61 -2.01
C GLN A 274 -1.87 1.32 -3.47
N ILE A 275 -1.42 2.11 -4.45
CA ILE A 275 -1.76 1.89 -5.87
C ILE A 275 -0.57 1.45 -6.72
N SER A 276 0.66 1.92 -6.45
CA SER A 276 1.86 1.41 -7.14
C SER A 276 2.07 -0.09 -6.91
N LEU A 277 1.66 -0.61 -5.75
CA LEU A 277 1.62 -2.02 -5.41
C LEU A 277 0.93 -2.90 -6.48
N TYR A 278 -0.13 -2.40 -7.13
CA TYR A 278 -0.84 -3.17 -8.17
C TYR A 278 0.02 -3.38 -9.42
N VAL A 279 0.75 -2.35 -9.86
CA VAL A 279 1.60 -2.43 -11.05
C VAL A 279 2.93 -3.11 -10.75
N GLN A 280 3.49 -2.89 -9.56
CA GLN A 280 4.67 -3.64 -9.08
C GLN A 280 4.41 -5.15 -9.10
N LEU A 281 3.24 -5.58 -8.65
CA LEU A 281 2.85 -6.99 -8.69
C LEU A 281 2.47 -7.47 -10.10
N ALA A 282 1.91 -6.61 -10.95
CA ALA A 282 1.64 -6.95 -12.35
C ALA A 282 2.94 -7.22 -13.12
N ALA A 283 3.97 -6.40 -12.93
CA ALA A 283 5.31 -6.62 -13.50
C ALA A 283 5.97 -7.91 -12.97
N ALA A 284 5.80 -8.20 -11.67
CA ALA A 284 6.27 -9.45 -11.06
C ALA A 284 5.62 -10.69 -11.71
N MET A 285 4.29 -10.67 -11.86
CA MET A 285 3.52 -11.75 -12.48
C MET A 285 3.74 -11.85 -13.99
N ALA A 286 4.07 -10.75 -14.67
CA ALA A 286 4.45 -10.76 -16.09
C ALA A 286 5.83 -11.39 -16.33
N GLY A 287 6.77 -11.20 -15.39
CA GLY A 287 8.11 -11.79 -15.48
C GLY A 287 8.14 -13.29 -15.19
N GLU A 288 7.60 -13.71 -14.04
CA GLU A 288 7.73 -15.08 -13.54
C GLU A 288 6.41 -15.62 -12.93
N PRO A 289 5.33 -15.75 -13.71
CA PRO A 289 4.00 -16.09 -13.20
C PRO A 289 3.97 -17.41 -12.43
N GLN A 290 4.82 -18.38 -12.79
CA GLN A 290 4.87 -19.70 -12.17
C GLN A 290 5.30 -19.66 -10.68
N ARG A 291 5.95 -18.57 -10.22
CA ARG A 291 6.30 -18.36 -8.79
C ARG A 291 5.09 -18.02 -7.92
N PHE A 292 3.99 -17.59 -8.52
CA PHE A 292 2.78 -17.14 -7.81
C PHE A 292 1.72 -18.24 -7.87
N GLN A 293 1.73 -19.10 -6.85
CA GLN A 293 0.76 -20.19 -6.70
C GLN A 293 -0.26 -19.84 -5.59
N PRO A 294 -1.46 -20.44 -5.60
CA PRO A 294 -2.40 -20.31 -4.49
C PRO A 294 -1.75 -20.55 -3.13
N GLY A 295 -1.96 -19.63 -2.20
CA GLY A 295 -1.33 -19.63 -0.88
C GLY A 295 0.01 -18.88 -0.80
N THR A 296 0.59 -18.41 -1.91
CA THR A 296 1.77 -17.51 -1.89
C THR A 296 1.50 -16.29 -0.99
N ARG A 297 2.50 -15.93 -0.17
CA ARG A 297 2.46 -14.78 0.74
C ARG A 297 3.61 -13.82 0.43
N LEU A 298 3.33 -12.52 0.32
CA LEU A 298 4.31 -11.46 0.10
C LEU A 298 4.14 -10.39 1.20
N GLN A 299 5.23 -9.89 1.76
CA GLN A 299 5.21 -8.89 2.83
C GLN A 299 5.91 -7.62 2.36
N ILE A 300 5.14 -6.63 1.89
CA ILE A 300 5.68 -5.41 1.26
C ILE A 300 5.42 -4.22 2.19
N GLN A 301 6.41 -3.35 2.45
CA GLN A 301 6.11 -2.08 3.12
C GLN A 301 5.25 -1.24 2.17
N THR A 302 4.04 -0.87 2.62
CA THR A 302 3.11 -0.07 1.82
C THR A 302 2.76 1.19 2.60
N ALA A 303 3.06 2.35 2.02
CA ALA A 303 2.65 3.64 2.56
C ALA A 303 1.18 3.94 2.26
N THR A 304 0.48 4.41 3.29
CA THR A 304 -0.82 5.07 3.20
C THR A 304 -0.62 6.58 3.36
N THR A 305 -1.69 7.35 3.57
CA THR A 305 -1.58 8.76 3.98
C THR A 305 -1.40 8.97 5.49
N ARG A 306 -1.11 7.91 6.24
CA ARG A 306 -1.03 7.94 7.72
C ARG A 306 0.12 7.11 8.32
N ASP A 307 0.58 6.10 7.60
CA ASP A 307 1.58 5.14 8.06
C ASP A 307 2.33 4.53 6.86
N ALA A 308 3.47 3.86 7.12
CA ALA A 308 4.18 3.02 6.15
C ALA A 308 4.58 1.73 6.84
N LEU A 309 3.73 0.71 6.72
CA LEU A 309 3.78 -0.52 7.50
C LEU A 309 3.74 -1.74 6.57
N PRO A 310 4.28 -2.90 6.96
CA PRO A 310 4.23 -4.11 6.14
C PRO A 310 2.78 -4.56 5.89
N TRP A 311 2.45 -4.81 4.63
CA TRP A 311 1.21 -5.41 4.15
C TRP A 311 1.48 -6.88 3.79
N LEU A 312 0.73 -7.80 4.41
CA LEU A 312 0.78 -9.22 4.07
C LEU A 312 -0.25 -9.52 2.98
N LEU A 313 0.21 -9.56 1.73
CA LEU A 313 -0.57 -10.02 0.60
C LEU A 313 -0.59 -11.54 0.58
N THR A 314 -1.77 -12.14 0.45
CA THR A 314 -1.93 -13.59 0.23
C THR A 314 -2.65 -13.85 -1.09
N MET A 315 -2.10 -14.73 -1.92
CA MET A 315 -2.75 -15.20 -3.14
C MET A 315 -3.82 -16.24 -2.80
N GLY A 316 -5.05 -16.03 -3.26
CA GLY A 316 -6.15 -16.96 -3.11
C GLY A 316 -6.06 -18.16 -4.05
N PRO A 317 -7.03 -19.10 -4.00
CA PRO A 317 -7.24 -20.05 -5.08
C PRO A 317 -7.51 -19.33 -6.40
N ALA A 318 -7.28 -20.01 -7.52
CA ALA A 318 -7.64 -19.49 -8.85
C ALA A 318 -9.14 -19.18 -8.89
N GLU A 319 -9.50 -17.94 -9.27
CA GLU A 319 -10.89 -17.47 -9.33
C GLU A 319 -11.19 -17.03 -10.76
N THR A 320 -12.33 -17.46 -11.30
CA THR A 320 -12.77 -17.06 -12.65
C THR A 320 -13.78 -15.92 -12.52
N LEU A 321 -13.44 -14.74 -13.05
CA LEU A 321 -14.36 -13.60 -13.08
C LEU A 321 -15.14 -13.54 -14.38
N LYS A 322 -16.41 -13.13 -14.28
CA LYS A 322 -17.25 -12.73 -15.41
C LYS A 322 -17.20 -11.21 -15.55
N LEU A 323 -16.49 -10.72 -16.57
CA LEU A 323 -16.41 -9.31 -16.94
C LEU A 323 -17.31 -9.10 -18.17
N ASP A 324 -18.51 -8.55 -17.95
CA ASP A 324 -19.53 -8.37 -18.98
C ASP A 324 -19.85 -9.67 -19.77
N ALA A 325 -19.47 -9.71 -21.05
CA ALA A 325 -19.66 -10.85 -21.95
C ALA A 325 -18.48 -11.83 -21.94
N GLN A 326 -17.45 -11.60 -21.13
CA GLN A 326 -16.24 -12.41 -21.06
C GLN A 326 -16.11 -13.11 -19.71
N THR A 327 -15.58 -14.33 -19.73
CA THR A 327 -15.25 -15.12 -18.55
C THR A 327 -13.76 -15.43 -18.63
N LEU A 328 -12.99 -15.10 -17.60
CA LEU A 328 -11.53 -15.27 -17.61
C LEU A 328 -10.98 -15.69 -16.24
N PRO A 329 -9.91 -16.51 -16.21
CA PRO A 329 -9.19 -16.81 -14.98
C PRO A 329 -8.50 -15.55 -14.45
N THR A 330 -8.42 -15.45 -13.12
CA THR A 330 -7.77 -14.34 -12.41
C THR A 330 -6.99 -14.83 -11.20
N ALA A 331 -5.88 -14.16 -10.91
CA ALA A 331 -5.15 -14.29 -9.66
C ALA A 331 -5.70 -13.29 -8.65
N LYS A 332 -6.34 -13.79 -7.59
CA LYS A 332 -6.84 -12.95 -6.50
C LYS A 332 -5.77 -12.76 -5.44
N TRP A 333 -5.51 -11.50 -5.08
CA TRP A 333 -4.69 -11.10 -3.94
C TRP A 333 -5.54 -10.47 -2.86
N VAL A 334 -5.21 -10.77 -1.60
CA VAL A 334 -5.90 -10.25 -0.41
C VAL A 334 -4.87 -9.69 0.57
N CYS A 335 -5.00 -8.41 0.92
CA CYS A 335 -4.42 -7.85 2.14
C CYS A 335 -5.50 -7.88 3.23
N GLN A 336 -5.24 -8.63 4.30
CA GLN A 336 -6.12 -8.63 5.48
C GLN A 336 -5.88 -7.37 6.32
N PRO A 337 -6.91 -6.85 7.02
CA PRO A 337 -6.73 -5.84 8.06
C PRO A 337 -5.75 -6.34 9.13
N ARG A 338 -4.76 -5.52 9.51
CA ARG A 338 -3.80 -5.88 10.57
C ARG A 338 -4.29 -5.40 11.92
N ASN A 339 -4.91 -4.22 11.92
CA ASN A 339 -5.51 -3.57 13.08
C ASN A 339 -7.02 -3.34 12.88
N ARG A 340 -7.74 -3.08 13.98
CA ARG A 340 -9.18 -2.73 14.03
C ARG A 340 -9.57 -1.41 13.32
N PHE A 341 -8.69 -0.83 12.53
CA PHE A 341 -8.93 0.39 11.75
C PHE A 341 -8.47 0.27 10.29
N ASP A 342 -7.87 -0.87 9.93
CA ASP A 342 -7.38 -1.13 8.58
C ASP A 342 -8.55 -1.60 7.68
N ALA A 343 -8.53 -1.20 6.42
CA ALA A 343 -9.44 -1.73 5.42
C ALA A 343 -8.93 -3.09 4.91
N LYS A 344 -9.84 -4.01 4.58
CA LYS A 344 -9.51 -5.20 3.79
C LYS A 344 -9.39 -4.78 2.32
N VAL A 345 -8.29 -5.14 1.67
CA VAL A 345 -8.04 -4.85 0.25
C VAL A 345 -8.00 -6.18 -0.50
N GLU A 346 -8.83 -6.31 -1.53
CA GLU A 346 -8.88 -7.47 -2.42
C GLU A 346 -8.74 -6.97 -3.86
N PHE A 347 -7.90 -7.60 -4.66
CA PHE A 347 -7.76 -7.26 -6.07
C PHE A 347 -7.51 -8.52 -6.92
N TRP A 348 -8.06 -8.52 -8.13
CA TRP A 348 -8.01 -9.65 -9.04
C TRP A 348 -7.26 -9.22 -10.29
N MET A 349 -6.26 -9.99 -10.67
CA MET A 349 -5.30 -9.69 -11.74
C MET A 349 -5.45 -10.69 -12.87
N ALA A 350 -5.38 -10.22 -14.12
CA ALA A 350 -5.63 -11.06 -15.30
C ALA A 350 -4.51 -10.94 -16.32
N GLU A 351 -3.88 -12.06 -16.66
CA GLU A 351 -2.80 -12.16 -17.67
C GLU A 351 -3.17 -11.49 -18.99
N LYS A 352 -4.42 -11.71 -19.46
CA LYS A 352 -5.00 -11.09 -20.68
C LYS A 352 -4.84 -9.57 -20.74
N TYR A 353 -4.79 -8.90 -19.60
CA TYR A 353 -4.66 -7.45 -19.47
C TYR A 353 -3.29 -7.07 -18.86
N ALA A 354 -2.24 -7.82 -19.21
CA ALA A 354 -0.88 -7.67 -18.68
C ALA A 354 -0.82 -7.70 -17.14
N TRP A 355 -1.59 -8.61 -16.53
CA TRP A 355 -1.77 -8.74 -15.07
C TRP A 355 -2.32 -7.50 -14.36
N MET A 356 -2.83 -6.50 -15.07
CA MET A 356 -3.46 -5.34 -14.45
C MET A 356 -4.72 -5.74 -13.64
N PRO A 357 -5.08 -4.97 -12.60
CA PRO A 357 -6.21 -5.32 -11.72
C PRO A 357 -7.55 -5.14 -12.45
N VAL A 358 -8.19 -6.25 -12.81
CA VAL A 358 -9.53 -6.28 -13.42
C VAL A 358 -10.67 -6.17 -12.40
N ARG A 359 -10.36 -6.30 -11.11
CA ARG A 359 -11.28 -5.93 -10.03
C ARG A 359 -10.49 -5.43 -8.83
N ILE A 360 -11.00 -4.39 -8.17
CA ILE A 360 -10.44 -3.87 -6.91
C ILE A 360 -11.60 -3.67 -5.94
N ARG A 361 -11.57 -4.36 -4.80
CA ARG A 361 -12.54 -4.21 -3.72
C ARG A 361 -11.83 -3.78 -2.44
N ILE A 362 -12.25 -2.65 -1.88
CA ILE A 362 -11.75 -2.12 -0.61
C ILE A 362 -12.93 -2.07 0.35
N THR A 363 -12.87 -2.83 1.44
CA THR A 363 -13.91 -2.92 2.47
C THR A 363 -13.38 -2.32 3.77
N GLN A 364 -14.02 -1.23 4.22
CA GLN A 364 -13.73 -0.57 5.49
C GLN A 364 -14.25 -1.40 6.66
N ILE A 365 -13.75 -1.17 7.88
CA ILE A 365 -14.23 -1.90 9.05
C ILE A 365 -15.71 -1.62 9.40
N SER A 366 -16.28 -0.50 8.93
CA SER A 366 -17.72 -0.24 9.02
C SER A 366 -18.59 -1.17 8.16
N GLY A 367 -17.99 -1.99 7.30
CA GLY A 367 -18.69 -2.75 6.26
C GLY A 367 -18.93 -1.93 4.97
N ASP A 368 -18.73 -0.61 5.01
CA ASP A 368 -18.72 0.24 3.81
C ASP A 368 -17.65 -0.25 2.83
N TYR A 369 -17.96 -0.27 1.54
CA TYR A 369 -17.01 -0.74 0.54
C TYR A 369 -17.10 0.04 -0.77
N ILE A 370 -16.04 -0.10 -1.57
CA ILE A 370 -16.05 0.15 -3.01
C ILE A 370 -15.62 -1.14 -3.72
N ASP A 371 -16.30 -1.50 -4.79
CA ASP A 371 -16.02 -2.66 -5.63
C ASP A 371 -15.97 -2.16 -7.09
N LEU A 372 -14.75 -1.96 -7.60
CA LEU A 372 -14.46 -1.53 -8.96
C LEU A 372 -14.36 -2.79 -9.83
N MET A 373 -15.30 -2.95 -10.76
CA MET A 373 -15.29 -4.02 -11.76
C MET A 373 -14.86 -3.46 -13.11
N PHE A 374 -13.85 -4.06 -13.74
CA PHE A 374 -13.33 -3.64 -15.04
C PHE A 374 -14.40 -3.70 -16.13
N SER A 375 -14.41 -2.69 -17.00
CA SER A 375 -15.31 -2.58 -18.14
C SER A 375 -14.61 -2.22 -19.46
N GLY A 376 -13.30 -1.97 -19.46
CA GLY A 376 -12.54 -1.70 -20.69
C GLY A 376 -11.14 -1.17 -20.44
N GLN A 377 -10.27 -1.25 -21.45
CA GLN A 377 -8.91 -0.72 -21.43
C GLN A 377 -8.64 0.04 -22.72
N GLU A 378 -7.97 1.19 -22.63
CA GLU A 378 -7.48 1.96 -23.77
C GLU A 378 -5.95 2.09 -23.66
N PRO A 379 -5.18 1.91 -24.75
CA PRO A 379 -3.74 2.16 -24.74
C PRO A 379 -3.47 3.66 -24.56
N LEU A 380 -2.43 4.00 -23.80
CA LEU A 380 -1.95 5.36 -23.64
C LEU A 380 -0.54 5.52 -24.20
N PRO A 381 -0.14 6.73 -24.63
CA PRO A 381 1.27 7.01 -24.86
C PRO A 381 2.09 6.77 -23.58
N PRO A 382 3.40 6.49 -23.70
CA PRO A 382 4.30 6.43 -22.55
C PRO A 382 4.30 7.76 -21.77
N LEU A 383 4.81 7.73 -20.54
CA LEU A 383 4.96 8.95 -19.76
C LEU A 383 5.94 9.90 -20.47
N PRO A 384 5.57 11.17 -20.75
CA PRO A 384 6.48 12.12 -21.38
C PRO A 384 7.79 12.26 -20.60
N THR A 385 8.92 12.22 -21.30
CA THR A 385 10.22 12.56 -20.71
C THR A 385 10.31 14.07 -20.52
N THR A 386 10.46 14.51 -19.27
CA THR A 386 10.71 15.92 -18.96
C THR A 386 12.15 16.26 -19.33
N ASN A 387 12.39 16.51 -20.62
CA ASN A 387 13.60 17.14 -21.09
C ASN A 387 13.60 18.59 -20.59
N LEU A 388 14.34 18.87 -19.52
CA LEU A 388 14.67 20.25 -19.16
C LEU A 388 15.39 20.87 -20.37
N PRO A 389 14.98 22.05 -20.86
CA PRO A 389 15.68 22.70 -21.95
C PRO A 389 17.10 23.00 -21.52
N VAL A 390 18.09 22.50 -22.28
CA VAL A 390 19.49 22.83 -22.06
C VAL A 390 19.63 24.34 -22.26
N GLU A 391 19.89 25.06 -21.18
CA GLU A 391 20.12 26.50 -21.22
C GLU A 391 21.33 26.77 -22.11
N LYS A 392 21.09 27.46 -23.22
CA LYS A 392 22.08 27.66 -24.27
C LYS A 392 23.06 28.74 -23.84
N THR A 393 24.07 28.34 -23.07
CA THR A 393 25.16 29.22 -22.63
C THR A 393 25.76 29.89 -23.86
N THR A 394 25.51 31.19 -24.01
CA THR A 394 26.11 32.00 -25.06
C THR A 394 27.49 32.42 -24.57
N PRO A 395 28.58 32.14 -25.30
CA PRO A 395 29.90 32.61 -24.91
C PRO A 395 29.96 34.13 -25.08
N SER A 396 30.56 34.80 -24.09
CA SER A 396 30.93 36.21 -24.14
C SER A 396 32.25 36.43 -24.89
#